data_AF-A0A661LUS1-F1
#
_entry.id   AF-A0A661LUS1-F1
#
_cell.length_a   1.000
_cell.length_b   1.000
_cell.length_c   1.000
_cell.angle_alpha   90.00
_cell.angle_beta   90.00
_cell.angle_gamma   90.00
#
_symmetry.space_group_name_H-M   'P 1'
#
loop_
_entity.id
_entity.type
_entity.pdbx_description
1 polymer ?
#
loop_
_entity_poly.entity_id
_entity_poly.type
_entity_poly.pdbx_seq_one_letter_code
_entity_poly.pdbx_strand_id
1 'polypeptide(L)'
;SRIIDNEEEKTASLKERIVSAQECQKAGFVLAFHFDPLINYSGWEDEYEEIIQLLERYIDPEAIIWISIGSFRYMPDLKWAIKRRFPGINIFNSEFVTGLDGKLRYFKPIRVEMYAELSERLRKWHDDLGIYLCMESDDVWRQSLGWSPKNSSNLSGYLDNRVRMLMPN
;
A
#
# COMPACT_ATOMS: atom_id res chain seq x y z
N SER A 1 -9.49 10.47 -4.79
CA SER A 1 -9.81 9.30 -3.95
C SER A 1 -10.44 9.82 -2.70
N ARG A 2 -11.63 9.29 -2.38
CA ARG A 2 -12.45 9.66 -1.22
C ARG A 2 -11.69 9.56 0.09
N ILE A 3 -10.74 8.64 0.21
CA ILE A 3 -9.89 8.53 1.41
C ILE A 3 -8.94 9.71 1.54
N ILE A 4 -8.24 10.09 0.48
CA ILE A 4 -7.30 11.22 0.53
C ILE A 4 -8.06 12.52 0.79
N ASP A 5 -9.23 12.67 0.18
CA ASP A 5 -10.04 13.87 0.29
C ASP A 5 -10.75 14.00 1.66
N ASN A 6 -11.06 12.88 2.35
CA ASN A 6 -11.81 12.90 3.62
C ASN A 6 -11.00 12.49 4.87
N GLU A 7 -9.91 11.74 4.72
CA GLU A 7 -9.15 11.17 5.84
C GLU A 7 -7.70 11.71 5.93
N GLU A 8 -7.19 12.35 4.87
CA GLU A 8 -5.85 12.98 4.84
C GLU A 8 -5.92 14.51 4.79
N GLU A 9 -6.80 15.12 5.60
CA GLU A 9 -6.94 16.57 5.65
C GLU A 9 -5.57 17.28 5.84
N LYS A 10 -5.34 18.36 5.10
CA LYS A 10 -4.11 19.20 5.11
C LYS A 10 -2.87 18.59 4.46
N THR A 11 -3.07 17.57 3.63
CA THR A 11 -2.01 17.03 2.76
C THR A 11 -2.19 17.52 1.32
N ALA A 12 -1.14 17.40 0.49
CA ALA A 12 -1.26 17.66 -0.94
C ALA A 12 -2.25 16.67 -1.58
N SER A 13 -2.96 17.10 -2.62
CA SER A 13 -3.86 16.21 -3.35
C SER A 13 -3.09 15.05 -4.00
N LEU A 14 -3.78 13.94 -4.26
CA LEU A 14 -3.18 12.78 -4.93
C LEU A 14 -2.46 13.17 -6.24
N LYS A 15 -3.12 13.99 -7.06
CA LYS A 15 -2.57 14.43 -8.34
C LYS A 15 -1.31 15.26 -8.17
N GLU A 16 -1.27 16.18 -7.19
CA GLU A 16 -0.06 16.97 -6.91
C GLU A 16 1.10 16.08 -6.47
N ARG A 17 0.84 15.06 -5.64
CA ARG A 17 1.87 14.09 -5.22
C ARG A 17 2.42 13.29 -6.41
N ILE A 18 1.55 12.79 -7.29
CA ILE A 18 1.95 12.03 -8.48
C ILE A 18 2.72 12.91 -9.46
N VAL A 19 2.26 14.15 -9.71
CA VAL A 19 2.99 15.11 -10.57
C VAL A 19 4.37 15.41 -9.98
N SER A 20 4.46 15.61 -8.66
CA SER A 20 5.75 15.82 -7.99
C SER A 20 6.67 14.60 -8.13
N ALA A 21 6.12 13.39 -8.03
CA ALA A 21 6.86 12.16 -8.26
C ALA A 21 7.38 12.05 -9.70
N GLN A 22 6.58 12.44 -10.69
CA GLN A 22 7.02 12.53 -12.09
C GLN A 22 8.21 13.50 -12.25
N GLU A 23 8.17 14.67 -11.60
CA GLU A 23 9.30 15.62 -11.66
C GLU A 23 10.56 15.04 -11.00
N CYS A 24 10.42 14.28 -9.92
CA CYS A 24 11.54 13.53 -9.34
C CYS A 24 12.12 12.51 -10.35
N GLN A 25 11.29 11.76 -11.08
CA GLN A 25 11.79 10.85 -12.13
C GLN A 25 12.52 11.59 -13.24
N LYS A 26 12.00 12.74 -13.71
CA LYS A 26 12.67 13.58 -14.71
C LYS A 26 14.03 14.08 -14.23
N ALA A 27 14.19 14.29 -12.92
CA ALA A 27 15.45 14.66 -12.30
C ALA A 27 16.39 13.46 -12.03
N GLY A 28 16.00 12.23 -12.41
CA GLY A 28 16.82 11.02 -12.27
C GLY A 28 16.68 10.30 -10.93
N PHE A 29 15.69 10.65 -10.11
CA PHE A 29 15.40 9.89 -8.89
C PHE A 29 14.63 8.61 -9.21
N VAL A 30 15.01 7.53 -8.50
CA VAL A 30 14.24 6.30 -8.46
C VAL A 30 13.13 6.44 -7.41
N LEU A 31 11.93 5.96 -7.73
CA LEU A 31 10.75 6.14 -6.88
C LEU A 31 10.36 4.87 -6.14
N ALA A 32 9.76 5.06 -4.97
CA ALA A 32 9.03 4.04 -4.24
C ALA A 32 7.65 4.57 -3.84
N PHE A 33 6.64 3.71 -3.87
CA PHE A 33 5.28 4.05 -3.46
C PHE A 33 4.83 3.20 -2.28
N HIS A 34 3.99 3.78 -1.42
CA HIS A 34 3.43 3.11 -0.26
C HIS A 34 1.90 3.21 -0.30
N PHE A 35 1.26 2.06 -0.48
CA PHE A 35 -0.18 1.89 -0.29
C PHE A 35 -0.39 1.40 1.15
N ASP A 36 -0.22 2.31 2.10
CA ASP A 36 -0.37 2.04 3.53
C ASP A 36 -0.99 3.26 4.24
N PRO A 37 -2.24 3.18 4.74
CA PRO A 37 -3.06 1.97 4.81
C PRO A 37 -3.96 1.74 3.59
N LEU A 38 -4.11 0.48 3.17
CA LEU A 38 -5.30 0.04 2.45
C LEU A 38 -6.51 0.03 3.38
N ILE A 39 -7.62 0.56 2.89
CA ILE A 39 -8.89 0.69 3.63
C ILE A 39 -9.98 -0.05 2.88
N ASN A 40 -10.68 -0.96 3.57
CA ASN A 40 -11.83 -1.68 3.03
C ASN A 40 -13.11 -0.85 3.24
N TYR A 41 -13.71 -0.39 2.15
CA TYR A 41 -14.99 0.32 2.12
C TYR A 41 -15.71 0.01 0.81
N SER A 42 -17.03 0.21 0.74
CA SER A 42 -17.76 -0.06 -0.50
C SER A 42 -17.25 0.82 -1.66
N GLY A 43 -16.86 0.17 -2.77
CA GLY A 43 -16.31 0.83 -3.96
C GLY A 43 -14.80 1.09 -3.88
N TRP A 44 -14.09 0.50 -2.92
CA TRP A 44 -12.65 0.68 -2.81
C TRP A 44 -11.90 0.20 -4.06
N GLU A 45 -12.32 -0.91 -4.67
CA GLU A 45 -11.64 -1.49 -5.84
C GLU A 45 -11.52 -0.48 -6.99
N ASP A 46 -12.62 0.19 -7.32
CA ASP A 46 -12.68 1.19 -8.39
C ASP A 46 -11.84 2.43 -8.03
N GLU A 47 -11.88 2.88 -6.77
CA GLU A 47 -11.11 4.04 -6.35
C GLU A 47 -9.59 3.76 -6.34
N TYR A 48 -9.14 2.55 -6.00
CA TYR A 48 -7.72 2.19 -6.11
C TYR A 48 -7.28 1.97 -7.56
N GLU A 49 -8.17 1.50 -8.43
CA GLU A 49 -7.94 1.45 -9.88
C GLU A 49 -7.68 2.84 -10.46
N GLU A 50 -8.47 3.85 -10.07
CA GLU A 50 -8.24 5.23 -10.48
C GLU A 50 -6.86 5.74 -10.05
N ILE A 51 -6.39 5.34 -8.85
CA ILE A 51 -5.03 5.68 -8.38
C ILE A 51 -3.98 5.03 -9.29
N ILE A 52 -4.14 3.74 -9.63
CA ILE A 52 -3.20 3.02 -10.50
C ILE A 52 -3.18 3.64 -11.89
N GLN A 53 -4.33 3.97 -12.48
CA GLN A 53 -4.41 4.64 -13.78
C GLN A 53 -3.74 6.02 -13.80
N LEU A 54 -3.80 6.74 -12.67
CA LEU A 54 -3.04 7.98 -12.52
C LEU A 54 -1.54 7.69 -12.45
N LEU A 55 -1.09 6.69 -11.69
CA LEU A 55 0.32 6.31 -11.69
C LEU A 55 0.80 5.91 -13.08
N GLU A 56 0.05 5.06 -13.79
CA GLU A 56 0.35 4.64 -15.16
C GLU A 56 0.48 5.81 -16.14
N ARG A 57 -0.34 6.86 -15.96
CA ARG A 57 -0.30 8.04 -16.84
C ARG A 57 0.95 8.90 -16.64
N TYR A 58 1.44 9.02 -15.41
CA TYR A 58 2.45 10.03 -15.07
C TYR A 58 3.82 9.44 -14.72
N ILE A 59 3.88 8.18 -14.30
CA ILE A 59 5.07 7.56 -13.73
C ILE A 59 5.62 6.53 -14.72
N ASP A 60 6.92 6.60 -14.97
CA ASP A 60 7.64 5.55 -15.67
C ASP A 60 7.81 4.34 -14.74
N PRO A 61 7.21 3.17 -15.03
CA PRO A 61 7.30 2.01 -14.15
C PRO A 61 8.72 1.42 -14.07
N GLU A 62 9.59 1.65 -15.06
CA GLU A 62 10.96 1.12 -15.05
C GLU A 62 11.81 1.75 -13.93
N ALA A 63 11.52 3.00 -13.58
CA ALA A 63 12.21 3.75 -12.53
C ALA A 63 11.50 3.67 -11.16
N ILE A 64 10.73 2.59 -10.92
CA ILE A 64 10.14 2.27 -9.61
C ILE A 64 10.95 1.15 -8.95
N ILE A 65 11.47 1.38 -7.74
CA ILE A 65 12.24 0.38 -6.99
C ILE A 65 11.39 -0.58 -6.17
N TRP A 66 10.26 -0.13 -5.63
CA TRP A 66 9.27 -1.02 -5.04
C TRP A 66 7.93 -0.32 -4.80
N ILE A 67 6.89 -1.12 -4.65
CA ILE A 67 5.61 -0.71 -4.11
C ILE A 67 5.35 -1.52 -2.84
N SER A 68 5.27 -0.82 -1.70
CA SER A 68 4.89 -1.41 -0.41
C SER A 68 3.38 -1.37 -0.25
N ILE A 69 2.78 -2.48 0.16
CA ILE A 69 1.34 -2.58 0.43
C ILE A 69 1.12 -2.99 1.89
N GLY A 70 0.30 -2.25 2.62
CA GLY A 70 -0.08 -2.58 3.99
C GLY A 70 -1.52 -2.17 4.27
N SER A 71 -2.29 -3.00 4.96
CA SER A 71 -3.66 -2.66 5.32
C SER A 71 -3.74 -1.84 6.59
N PHE A 72 -4.88 -1.16 6.78
CA PHE A 72 -5.18 -0.42 7.98
C PHE A 72 -4.99 -1.27 9.25
N ARG A 73 -4.23 -0.70 10.18
CA ARG A 73 -3.93 -1.28 11.48
C ARG A 73 -3.80 -0.18 12.53
N TYR A 74 -4.30 -0.44 13.73
CA TYR A 74 -4.32 0.58 14.79
C TYR A 74 -4.20 -0.04 16.18
N MET A 75 -3.74 0.75 17.14
CA MET A 75 -3.76 0.37 18.56
C MET A 75 -5.20 0.39 19.09
N PRO A 76 -5.64 -0.58 19.91
CA PRO A 76 -7.02 -0.64 20.41
C PRO A 76 -7.55 0.68 21.00
N ASP A 77 -6.72 1.36 21.80
CA ASP A 77 -7.09 2.63 22.46
C ASP A 77 -7.29 3.79 21.48
N LEU A 78 -6.66 3.73 20.31
CA LEU A 78 -6.72 4.79 19.30
C LEU A 78 -8.14 4.95 18.74
N LYS A 79 -8.93 3.87 18.69
CA LYS A 79 -10.30 3.89 18.19
C LYS A 79 -11.17 4.92 18.90
N TRP A 80 -11.09 4.96 20.23
CA TRP A 80 -11.92 5.85 21.04
C TRP A 80 -11.45 7.31 20.95
N ALA A 81 -10.13 7.53 20.92
CA ALA A 81 -9.57 8.86 20.72
C ALA A 81 -9.99 9.45 19.38
N ILE A 82 -9.92 8.66 18.29
CA ILE A 82 -10.30 9.11 16.94
C ILE A 82 -11.81 9.32 16.84
N LYS A 83 -12.64 8.37 17.31
CA LYS A 83 -14.11 8.54 17.29
C LYS A 83 -14.59 9.78 18.05
N ARG A 84 -13.91 10.15 19.14
CA ARG A 84 -14.22 11.38 19.89
C ARG A 84 -13.84 12.64 19.11
N ARG A 85 -12.72 12.61 18.38
CA ARG A 85 -12.21 13.76 17.62
C ARG A 85 -12.95 13.96 16.29
N PHE A 86 -13.36 12.88 15.65
CA PHE A 86 -14.03 12.86 14.35
C PHE A 86 -15.33 12.06 14.43
N PRO A 87 -16.41 12.68 14.95
CA PRO A 87 -17.72 12.04 15.01
C PRO A 87 -18.20 11.71 13.59
N GLY A 88 -18.43 10.42 13.29
CA GLY A 88 -18.86 9.95 11.97
C GLY A 88 -17.80 9.20 11.16
N ILE A 89 -16.57 9.07 11.66
CA ILE A 89 -15.52 8.28 11.00
C ILE A 89 -15.92 6.80 10.90
N ASN A 90 -15.87 6.25 9.68
CA ASN A 90 -16.34 4.89 9.37
C ASN A 90 -15.21 3.88 9.12
N ILE A 91 -13.95 4.30 9.18
CA ILE A 91 -12.76 3.45 8.98
C ILE A 91 -12.69 2.23 9.94
N PHE A 92 -13.42 2.29 11.06
CA PHE A 92 -13.48 1.23 12.07
C PHE A 92 -14.66 0.25 11.90
N ASN A 93 -15.45 0.36 10.83
CA ASN A 93 -16.69 -0.41 10.66
C ASN A 93 -16.51 -1.79 9.99
N SER A 94 -15.27 -2.20 9.70
CA SER A 94 -14.97 -3.54 9.20
C SER A 94 -14.66 -4.53 10.35
N GLU A 95 -14.43 -5.79 10.00
CA GLU A 95 -14.02 -6.83 10.95
C GLU A 95 -12.52 -6.72 11.27
N PHE A 96 -12.20 -6.50 12.55
CA PHE A 96 -10.83 -6.42 13.04
C PHE A 96 -10.51 -7.50 14.06
N VAL A 97 -9.28 -8.01 14.01
CA VAL A 97 -8.70 -8.98 14.94
C VAL A 97 -7.39 -8.45 15.51
N THR A 98 -7.09 -8.81 16.76
CA THR A 98 -5.82 -8.44 17.40
C THR A 98 -4.70 -9.31 16.85
N GLY A 99 -3.69 -8.67 16.26
CA GLY A 99 -2.46 -9.31 15.81
C GLY A 99 -1.51 -9.64 16.96
N LEU A 100 -0.48 -10.43 16.68
CA LEU A 100 0.57 -10.78 17.64
C LEU A 100 1.37 -9.56 18.13
N ASP A 101 1.33 -8.46 17.38
CA ASP A 101 1.94 -7.17 17.72
C ASP A 101 1.02 -6.27 18.57
N GLY A 102 -0.12 -6.78 19.02
CA GLY A 102 -1.10 -6.07 19.82
C GLY A 102 -1.96 -5.07 19.05
N LYS A 103 -1.76 -4.93 17.73
CA LYS A 103 -2.54 -4.01 16.87
C LYS A 103 -3.78 -4.71 16.33
N LEU A 104 -4.88 -3.98 16.22
CA LEU A 104 -6.05 -4.42 15.46
C LEU A 104 -5.76 -4.30 13.97
N ARG A 105 -6.09 -5.36 13.23
CA ARG A 105 -5.90 -5.51 11.77
C ARG A 105 -7.17 -6.09 11.17
N TYR A 106 -7.44 -5.83 9.89
CA TYR A 106 -8.57 -6.48 9.23
C TYR A 106 -8.50 -8.02 9.37
N PHE A 107 -9.66 -8.65 9.44
CA PHE A 107 -9.75 -10.10 9.42
C PHE A 107 -8.99 -10.65 8.20
N LYS A 108 -8.27 -11.77 8.37
CA LYS A 108 -7.28 -12.24 7.40
C LYS A 108 -7.82 -12.36 5.95
N PRO A 109 -9.00 -12.96 5.70
CA PRO A 109 -9.56 -13.05 4.34
C PRO A 109 -9.70 -11.70 3.65
N ILE A 110 -10.14 -10.66 4.37
CA ILE A 110 -10.24 -9.30 3.84
C ILE A 110 -8.86 -8.80 3.38
N ARG A 111 -7.82 -8.98 4.20
CA ARG A 111 -6.46 -8.54 3.84
C ARG A 111 -5.93 -9.28 2.62
N VAL A 112 -6.13 -10.60 2.57
CA VAL A 112 -5.71 -11.43 1.43
C VAL A 112 -6.38 -10.96 0.14
N GLU A 113 -7.69 -10.75 0.16
CA GLU A 113 -8.46 -10.25 -0.97
C GLU A 113 -7.97 -8.87 -1.43
N MET A 114 -7.85 -7.92 -0.51
CA MET A 114 -7.38 -6.57 -0.83
C MET A 114 -5.98 -6.55 -1.45
N TYR A 115 -5.05 -7.33 -0.89
CA TYR A 115 -3.70 -7.40 -1.41
C TYR A 115 -3.63 -8.10 -2.75
N ALA A 116 -4.39 -9.18 -2.95
CA ALA A 116 -4.42 -9.92 -4.22
C ALA A 116 -4.94 -9.03 -5.35
N GLU A 117 -6.10 -8.39 -5.15
CA GLU A 117 -6.75 -7.53 -6.14
C GLU A 117 -5.86 -6.34 -6.53
N LEU A 118 -5.30 -5.62 -5.55
CA LEU A 118 -4.42 -4.48 -5.83
C LEU A 118 -3.14 -4.93 -6.55
N SER A 119 -2.56 -6.05 -6.13
CA SER A 119 -1.32 -6.55 -6.73
C SER A 119 -1.55 -7.06 -8.16
N GLU A 120 -2.71 -7.65 -8.44
CA GLU A 120 -3.08 -8.06 -9.80
C GLU A 120 -3.19 -6.83 -10.72
N ARG A 121 -3.85 -5.76 -10.27
CA ARG A 121 -3.98 -4.51 -11.04
C ARG A 121 -2.62 -3.84 -11.27
N LEU A 122 -1.77 -3.78 -10.24
CA LEU A 122 -0.41 -3.28 -10.39
C LEU A 122 0.40 -4.10 -11.39
N ARG A 123 0.28 -5.44 -11.39
CA ARG A 123 0.95 -6.31 -12.37
C ARG A 123 0.43 -6.13 -13.79
N LYS A 124 -0.86 -5.80 -13.96
CA LYS A 124 -1.41 -5.44 -15.28
C LYS A 124 -0.79 -4.16 -15.84
N TRP A 125 -0.44 -3.22 -14.96
CA TRP A 125 0.30 -2.02 -15.36
C TRP A 125 1.76 -2.35 -15.72
N HIS A 126 2.50 -3.05 -14.86
CA HIS A 126 3.87 -3.48 -15.14
C HIS A 126 4.27 -4.72 -14.33
N ASP A 127 4.96 -5.67 -14.98
CA ASP A 127 5.22 -7.00 -14.41
C ASP A 127 6.19 -6.98 -13.21
N ASP A 128 7.17 -6.08 -13.20
CA ASP A 128 8.19 -5.97 -12.14
C ASP A 128 8.19 -4.60 -11.45
N LEU A 129 7.20 -4.39 -10.57
CA LEU A 129 7.08 -3.21 -9.72
C LEU A 129 7.71 -3.38 -8.33
N GLY A 130 8.39 -4.50 -8.06
CA GLY A 130 8.99 -4.73 -6.74
C GLY A 130 7.97 -4.84 -5.60
N ILE A 131 6.79 -5.44 -5.84
CA ILE A 131 5.68 -5.45 -4.87
C ILE A 131 6.03 -6.27 -3.61
N TYR A 132 5.84 -5.69 -2.43
CA TYR A 132 5.99 -6.38 -1.15
C TYR A 132 4.92 -5.98 -0.13
N LEU A 133 4.62 -6.87 0.83
CA LEU A 133 3.68 -6.59 1.92
C LEU A 133 4.37 -6.14 3.21
N CYS A 134 3.83 -5.10 3.83
CA CYS A 134 4.34 -4.51 5.07
C CYS A 134 3.67 -5.13 6.32
N MET A 135 4.48 -5.56 7.28
CA MET A 135 4.04 -6.15 8.56
C MET A 135 3.06 -7.32 8.40
N GLU A 136 3.27 -8.17 7.39
CA GLU A 136 2.38 -9.30 7.08
C GLU A 136 2.99 -10.67 7.34
N SER A 137 2.12 -11.65 7.61
CA SER A 137 2.55 -13.03 7.84
C SER A 137 2.87 -13.74 6.53
N ASP A 138 3.81 -14.67 6.59
CA ASP A 138 4.22 -15.54 5.48
C ASP A 138 3.05 -16.28 4.80
N ASP A 139 2.00 -16.58 5.55
CA ASP A 139 0.78 -17.17 5.02
C ASP A 139 -0.08 -16.18 4.21
N VAL A 140 -0.22 -14.93 4.67
CA VAL A 140 -0.92 -13.88 3.91
C VAL A 140 -0.17 -13.56 2.62
N TRP A 141 1.16 -13.49 2.68
CA TRP A 141 2.04 -13.34 1.52
C TRP A 141 1.77 -14.39 0.45
N ARG A 142 1.82 -15.68 0.80
CA ARG A 142 1.55 -16.77 -0.15
C ARG A 142 0.16 -16.68 -0.76
N GLN A 143 -0.86 -16.40 0.04
CA GLN A 143 -2.25 -16.40 -0.42
C GLN A 143 -2.58 -15.20 -1.33
N SER A 144 -1.90 -14.06 -1.14
CA SER A 144 -2.17 -12.83 -1.90
C SER A 144 -1.23 -12.62 -3.09
N LEU A 145 0.07 -12.88 -2.91
CA LEU A 145 1.08 -12.63 -3.95
C LEU A 145 1.57 -13.90 -4.64
N GLY A 146 1.22 -15.09 -4.14
CA GLY A 146 1.73 -16.37 -4.64
C GLY A 146 3.17 -16.69 -4.23
N TRP A 147 3.84 -15.80 -3.49
CA TRP A 147 5.20 -15.98 -3.00
C TRP A 147 5.37 -15.36 -1.60
N SER A 148 6.48 -15.64 -0.93
CA SER A 148 6.81 -15.05 0.38
C SER A 148 8.33 -15.00 0.60
N PRO A 149 8.87 -13.92 1.19
CA PRO A 149 10.26 -13.88 1.64
C PRO A 149 10.49 -14.80 2.86
N LYS A 150 9.44 -15.34 3.49
CA LYS A 150 9.45 -16.16 4.73
C LYS A 150 9.86 -15.40 6.00
N ASN A 151 10.82 -14.49 5.92
CA ASN A 151 11.31 -13.70 7.05
C ASN A 151 11.85 -12.33 6.61
N SER A 152 12.09 -11.45 7.58
CA SER A 152 12.56 -10.08 7.32
C SER A 152 13.96 -10.01 6.71
N SER A 153 14.85 -10.97 7.01
CA SER A 153 16.21 -10.99 6.43
C SER A 153 16.16 -11.22 4.92
N ASN A 154 15.33 -12.16 4.48
CA ASN A 154 15.14 -12.45 3.07
C ASN A 154 14.42 -11.30 2.35
N LEU A 155 13.47 -10.63 3.01
CA LEU A 155 12.83 -9.43 2.46
C LEU A 155 13.87 -8.32 2.27
N SER A 156 14.75 -8.09 3.25
CA SER A 156 15.87 -7.15 3.12
C SER A 156 16.74 -7.50 1.92
N GLY A 157 17.14 -8.77 1.77
CA GLY A 157 17.94 -9.21 0.63
C GLY A 157 17.24 -9.00 -0.72
N TYR A 158 15.93 -9.20 -0.79
CA TYR A 158 15.12 -8.90 -1.97
C TYR A 158 15.15 -7.41 -2.33
N LEU A 159 14.94 -6.53 -1.34
CA LEU A 159 14.96 -5.08 -1.55
C LEU A 159 16.37 -4.57 -1.91
N ASP A 160 17.42 -5.10 -1.27
CA ASP A 160 18.81 -4.78 -1.62
C ASP A 160 19.14 -5.19 -3.07
N ASN A 161 18.61 -6.33 -3.53
CA ASN A 161 18.81 -6.75 -4.91
C ASN A 161 18.12 -5.81 -5.91
N ARG A 162 16.93 -5.29 -5.58
CA ARG A 162 16.23 -4.29 -6.40
C ARG A 162 17.07 -3.01 -6.55
N VAL A 163 17.74 -2.56 -5.48
CA VAL A 163 18.68 -1.41 -5.56
C VAL A 163 19.79 -1.71 -6.57
N ARG A 164 20.42 -2.88 -6.49
CA ARG A 164 21.51 -3.26 -7.42
C ARG A 164 21.08 -3.33 -8.88
N MET A 165 19.83 -3.71 -9.14
CA MET A 165 19.27 -3.80 -10.49
C MET A 165 19.05 -2.42 -11.12
N LEU A 166 18.51 -1.46 -10.36
CA LEU A 166 18.12 -0.14 -10.88
C LEU A 166 19.20 0.92 -10.73
N MET A 167 20.16 0.70 -9.84
CA MET A 167 21.28 1.60 -9.59
C MET A 167 22.59 0.81 -9.70
N PRO A 168 22.95 0.31 -10.89
CA PRO A 168 24.22 -0.38 -11.09
C PRO A 168 25.38 0.61 -10.91
N ASN A 169 26.44 0.16 -10.22
CA ASN A 169 27.69 0.90 -10.03
C ASN A 169 28.39 1.21 -11.35
#